data_AF-A0A176YHL6-F1
#
_entry.id   AF-A0A176YHL6-F1
#
_cell.length_a   1.000
_cell.length_b   1.000
_cell.length_c   1.000
_cell.angle_alpha   90.00
_cell.angle_beta   90.00
_cell.angle_gamma   90.00
#
_symmetry.space_group_name_H-M   'P 1'
#
loop_
_entity.id
_entity.type
_entity.pdbx_description
1 polymer ?
#
loop_
_entity_poly.entity_id
_entity_poly.type
_entity_poly.pdbx_seq_one_letter_code
_entity_poly.pdbx_strand_id
1 'polypeptide(L)'
;MTTLFRSGRDLIAPLVTLVAVVLTATVASAQNLDAGKSPANLFADGCATCHRSPRGLAKGRFSLTLAWFLKDHYATSSDSAKALASYLESVDGAPRAAAKPAARPTRPPRPPRPVQDH
;
A
#
# COMPACT_ATOMS: atom_id res chain seq x y z
N MET A 1 65.99 -9.91 -13.29
CA MET A 1 64.96 -9.60 -14.30
C MET A 1 63.75 -10.50 -14.04
N THR A 2 62.85 -10.09 -13.14
CA THR A 2 61.66 -10.86 -12.79
C THR A 2 60.56 -9.87 -12.45
N THR A 3 59.65 -9.63 -13.38
CA THR A 3 58.30 -9.06 -13.18
C THR A 3 57.78 -8.63 -14.55
N LEU A 4 56.98 -9.47 -15.21
CA LEU A 4 56.07 -9.04 -16.30
C LEU A 4 55.00 -10.10 -16.62
N PHE A 5 55.21 -11.38 -16.25
CA PHE A 5 54.26 -12.47 -16.53
C PHE A 5 53.16 -12.73 -15.47
N ARG A 6 53.10 -11.96 -14.38
CA ARG A 6 52.10 -12.16 -13.30
C ARG A 6 50.81 -11.34 -13.50
N SER A 7 50.93 -10.17 -14.12
CA SER A 7 49.86 -9.17 -14.32
C SER A 7 48.62 -9.69 -15.06
N GLY A 8 48.77 -10.59 -16.04
CA GLY A 8 47.64 -11.13 -16.80
C GLY A 8 46.76 -12.10 -16.02
N ARG A 9 47.34 -12.93 -15.13
CA ARG A 9 46.60 -13.91 -14.31
C ARG A 9 45.89 -13.26 -13.13
N ASP A 10 46.42 -12.14 -12.63
CA ASP A 10 45.88 -11.40 -11.50
C ASP A 10 44.59 -10.61 -11.85
N LEU A 11 44.34 -10.35 -13.14
CA LEU A 11 43.10 -9.73 -13.64
C LEU A 11 42.04 -10.75 -14.07
N ILE A 12 42.46 -11.94 -14.51
CA ILE A 12 41.54 -13.00 -14.96
C ILE A 12 40.77 -13.57 -13.77
N ALA A 13 41.43 -13.82 -12.64
CA ALA A 13 40.78 -14.36 -11.44
C ALA A 13 39.64 -13.46 -10.90
N PRO A 14 39.83 -12.14 -10.67
CA PRO A 14 38.75 -11.27 -10.22
C PRO A 14 37.66 -11.06 -11.27
N LEU A 15 38.00 -11.11 -12.57
CA LEU A 15 37.00 -11.04 -13.64
C LEU A 15 36.10 -12.28 -13.67
N VAL A 16 36.69 -13.47 -13.54
CA VAL A 16 35.96 -14.74 -13.53
C VAL A 16 35.07 -14.84 -12.29
N THR A 17 35.53 -14.39 -11.12
CA THR A 17 34.69 -14.35 -9.92
C THR A 17 33.56 -13.33 -10.05
N LEU A 18 33.80 -12.14 -10.62
CA LEU A 18 32.75 -11.16 -10.90
C LEU A 18 31.68 -11.74 -11.84
N VAL A 19 32.09 -12.38 -12.94
CA VAL A 19 31.17 -13.01 -13.90
C VAL A 19 30.37 -14.13 -13.23
N ALA A 20 31.01 -14.98 -12.42
CA ALA A 20 30.32 -16.05 -11.69
C ALA A 20 29.29 -15.51 -10.67
N VAL A 21 29.60 -14.39 -10.00
CA VAL A 21 28.68 -13.71 -9.08
C VAL A 21 27.48 -13.12 -9.83
N VAL A 22 27.70 -12.49 -10.99
CA VAL A 22 26.60 -11.96 -11.83
C VAL A 22 25.71 -13.10 -12.35
N LEU A 23 26.28 -14.25 -12.71
CA LEU A 23 25.54 -15.38 -13.26
C LEU A 23 24.70 -16.15 -12.21
N THR A 24 25.06 -16.00 -10.92
CA THR A 24 24.32 -16.59 -9.79
C THR A 24 23.38 -15.60 -9.10
N ALA A 25 23.35 -14.34 -9.55
CA ALA A 25 22.44 -13.33 -9.05
C ALA A 25 20.99 -13.72 -9.39
N THR A 26 20.23 -14.11 -8.38
CA THR A 26 18.80 -14.38 -8.52
C THR A 26 18.05 -13.05 -8.68
N VAL A 27 17.34 -12.89 -9.79
CA VAL A 27 16.36 -11.81 -9.93
C VAL A 27 15.25 -11.99 -8.89
N ALA A 28 15.10 -11.02 -8.00
CA ALA A 28 13.98 -11.01 -7.06
C ALA A 28 12.67 -10.81 -7.84
N SER A 29 11.86 -11.86 -7.91
CA SER A 29 10.50 -11.76 -8.45
C SER A 29 9.57 -11.20 -7.37
N ALA A 30 8.89 -10.09 -7.68
CA ALA A 30 7.85 -9.58 -6.80
C ALA A 30 6.68 -10.57 -6.77
N GLN A 31 6.38 -11.11 -5.59
CA GLN A 31 5.23 -11.99 -5.42
C GLN A 31 3.95 -11.16 -5.27
N ASN A 32 2.92 -11.54 -6.01
CA ASN A 32 1.60 -10.92 -5.92
C ASN A 32 0.84 -11.50 -4.71
N LEU A 33 0.91 -10.80 -3.57
CA LEU A 33 0.20 -11.18 -2.35
C LEU A 33 -1.31 -10.87 -2.41
N ASP A 34 -1.73 -10.17 -3.46
CA ASP A 34 -3.10 -9.76 -3.72
C ASP A 34 -3.83 -10.72 -4.66
N ALA A 35 -3.13 -11.73 -5.19
CA ALA A 35 -3.68 -12.69 -6.14
C ALA A 35 -4.92 -13.39 -5.57
N GLY A 36 -6.02 -13.35 -6.35
CA GLY A 36 -7.28 -14.02 -6.00
C GLY A 36 -8.14 -13.33 -4.94
N LYS A 37 -7.69 -12.21 -4.35
CA LYS A 37 -8.51 -11.43 -3.42
C LYS A 37 -9.56 -10.62 -4.16
N SER A 38 -10.76 -10.52 -3.58
CA SER A 38 -11.78 -9.60 -4.05
C SER A 38 -11.35 -8.14 -3.75
N PRO A 39 -11.81 -7.13 -4.52
CA PRO A 39 -11.48 -5.74 -4.26
C PRO A 39 -11.91 -5.25 -2.87
N ALA A 40 -13.02 -5.78 -2.34
CA ALA A 40 -13.46 -5.48 -0.98
C ALA A 40 -12.49 -6.02 0.08
N ASN A 41 -11.95 -7.23 -0.13
CA ASN A 41 -10.93 -7.81 0.75
C ASN A 41 -9.62 -7.04 0.66
N LEU A 42 -9.20 -6.62 -0.54
CA LEU A 42 -8.02 -5.75 -0.70
C LEU A 42 -8.15 -4.45 0.11
N PHE A 43 -9.32 -3.81 0.09
CA PHE A 43 -9.57 -2.64 0.92
C PHE A 43 -9.50 -2.96 2.42
N ALA A 44 -10.11 -4.06 2.85
CA ALA A 44 -10.15 -4.48 4.25
C ALA A 44 -8.75 -4.78 4.80
N ASP A 45 -7.92 -5.46 4.02
CA ASP A 45 -6.57 -5.88 4.42
C ASP A 45 -5.57 -4.74 4.37
N GLY A 46 -5.63 -3.89 3.33
CA GLY A 46 -4.59 -2.89 3.05
C GLY A 46 -4.93 -1.45 3.41
N CYS A 47 -6.21 -1.06 3.41
CA CYS A 47 -6.62 0.34 3.50
C CYS A 47 -7.40 0.68 4.77
N ALA A 48 -8.13 -0.29 5.35
CA ALA A 48 -9.10 -0.03 6.41
C ALA A 48 -8.49 0.43 7.75
N THR A 49 -7.19 0.20 7.96
CA THR A 49 -6.45 0.68 9.14
C THR A 49 -6.35 2.20 9.17
N CYS A 50 -6.15 2.83 8.01
CA CYS A 50 -6.00 4.27 7.86
C CYS A 50 -7.27 4.94 7.33
N HIS A 51 -8.05 4.22 6.52
CA HIS A 51 -9.24 4.75 5.86
C HIS A 51 -10.51 4.12 6.44
N ARG A 52 -11.33 4.96 7.08
CA ARG A 52 -12.61 4.53 7.67
C ARG A 52 -13.59 3.93 6.66
N SER A 53 -13.50 4.32 5.39
CA SER A 53 -14.40 3.83 4.34
C SER A 53 -13.77 3.97 2.95
N PRO A 54 -14.15 3.11 1.98
CA PRO A 54 -13.64 3.18 0.61
C PRO A 54 -14.05 4.47 -0.11
N ARG A 55 -15.26 5.00 0.16
CA ARG A 55 -15.70 6.33 -0.27
C ARG A 55 -14.73 7.44 0.14
N GLY A 56 -14.25 7.41 1.39
CA GLY A 56 -13.32 8.41 1.88
C GLY A 56 -11.97 8.39 1.16
N LEU A 57 -11.57 7.23 0.65
CA LEU A 57 -10.36 7.05 -0.15
C LEU A 57 -10.56 7.48 -1.61
N ALA A 58 -11.74 7.22 -2.19
CA ALA A 58 -12.07 7.54 -3.58
C ALA A 58 -12.32 9.04 -3.83
N LYS A 59 -12.77 9.77 -2.81
CA LYS A 59 -13.34 11.11 -2.93
C LYS A 59 -12.45 12.09 -3.73
N GLY A 60 -12.99 12.62 -4.82
CA GLY A 60 -12.39 13.71 -5.61
C GLY A 60 -11.17 13.30 -6.44
N ARG A 61 -10.94 12.00 -6.65
CA ARG A 61 -9.81 11.48 -7.42
C ARG A 61 -10.28 10.87 -8.74
N PHE A 62 -9.54 11.16 -9.82
CA PHE A 62 -9.74 10.52 -11.11
C PHE A 62 -9.21 9.08 -11.08
N SER A 63 -9.94 8.15 -11.72
CA SER A 63 -9.70 6.70 -11.72
C SER A 63 -8.27 6.30 -12.01
N LEU A 64 -7.65 6.93 -13.03
CA LEU A 64 -6.30 6.61 -13.45
C LEU A 64 -5.28 7.00 -12.38
N THR A 65 -5.33 8.23 -11.88
CA THR A 65 -4.43 8.73 -10.84
C THR A 65 -4.60 7.95 -9.53
N LEU A 66 -5.81 7.48 -9.25
CA LEU A 66 -6.10 6.60 -8.13
C LEU A 66 -5.39 5.25 -8.30
N ALA A 67 -5.56 4.57 -9.43
CA ALA A 67 -4.91 3.27 -9.68
C ALA A 67 -3.37 3.35 -9.59
N TRP A 68 -2.75 4.41 -10.11
CA TRP A 68 -1.31 4.64 -9.95
C TRP A 68 -0.89 4.79 -8.48
N PHE A 69 -1.61 5.61 -7.72
CA PHE A 69 -1.37 5.77 -6.28
C PHE A 69 -1.53 4.44 -5.52
N LEU A 70 -2.54 3.65 -5.84
CA LEU A 70 -2.76 2.36 -5.21
C LEU A 70 -1.62 1.39 -5.50
N LYS A 71 -1.12 1.35 -6.74
CA LYS A 71 0.01 0.52 -7.13
C LYS A 71 1.25 0.81 -6.30
N ASP A 72 1.50 2.08 -5.98
CA ASP A 72 2.73 2.46 -5.27
C ASP A 72 2.62 2.32 -3.74
N HIS A 73 1.40 2.33 -3.19
CA HIS A 73 1.22 2.40 -1.74
C HIS A 73 0.47 1.23 -1.10
N TYR A 74 -0.41 0.55 -1.85
CA TYR A 74 -1.37 -0.39 -1.26
C TYR A 74 -1.56 -1.69 -2.03
N ALA A 75 -0.97 -1.85 -3.22
CA ALA A 75 -1.15 -3.02 -4.07
C ALA A 75 0.21 -3.58 -4.53
N THR A 76 0.30 -4.90 -4.62
CA THR A 76 1.50 -5.63 -5.06
C THR A 76 1.55 -5.86 -6.57
N SER A 77 0.48 -5.52 -7.28
CA SER A 77 0.41 -5.60 -8.75
C SER A 77 -0.45 -4.48 -9.36
N SER A 78 -0.22 -4.19 -10.64
CA SER A 78 -1.04 -3.22 -11.39
C SER A 78 -2.48 -3.68 -11.55
N ASP A 79 -2.71 -5.00 -11.64
CA ASP A 79 -4.05 -5.57 -11.79
C ASP A 79 -4.88 -5.36 -10.52
N SER A 80 -4.33 -5.73 -9.35
CA SER A 80 -4.96 -5.48 -8.05
C SER A 80 -5.22 -3.99 -7.80
N ALA A 81 -4.30 -3.11 -8.21
CA ALA A 81 -4.48 -1.66 -8.08
C ALA A 81 -5.66 -1.16 -8.93
N LYS A 82 -5.80 -1.66 -10.16
CA LYS A 82 -6.90 -1.30 -11.07
C LYS A 82 -8.24 -1.85 -10.58
N ALA A 83 -8.26 -3.09 -10.09
CA ALA A 83 -9.45 -3.72 -9.53
C ALA A 83 -9.92 -3.02 -8.24
N LEU A 84 -8.97 -2.58 -7.41
CA LEU A 84 -9.29 -1.81 -6.21
C LEU A 84 -9.80 -0.40 -6.57
N ALA A 85 -9.18 0.29 -7.53
CA ALA A 85 -9.67 1.59 -8.01
C ALA A 85 -11.11 1.53 -8.57
N SER A 86 -11.42 0.54 -9.40
CA SER A 86 -12.77 0.37 -9.94
C SER A 86 -13.81 0.09 -8.85
N TYR A 87 -13.45 -0.69 -7.83
CA TYR A 87 -14.28 -0.88 -6.65
C TYR A 87 -14.52 0.43 -5.90
N LEU A 88 -13.46 1.20 -5.63
CA LEU A 88 -13.56 2.49 -4.93
C LEU A 88 -14.46 3.48 -5.67
N GLU A 89 -14.40 3.52 -6.99
CA GLU A 89 -15.29 4.35 -7.83
C GLU A 89 -16.74 3.86 -7.77
N SER A 90 -16.95 2.54 -7.87
CA SER A 90 -18.29 1.97 -7.84
C SER A 90 -19.04 2.30 -6.54
N VAL A 91 -18.31 2.37 -5.41
CA VAL A 91 -18.90 2.75 -4.13
C VAL A 91 -18.97 4.25 -3.91
N ASP A 92 -18.17 5.08 -4.62
CA ASP A 92 -18.23 6.54 -4.50
C ASP A 92 -19.57 7.10 -5.00
N GLY A 93 -20.01 6.65 -6.18
CA GLY A 93 -21.24 7.12 -6.84
C GLY A 93 -22.54 6.58 -6.24
N ALA A 94 -22.50 5.57 -5.37
CA ALA A 94 -23.72 5.02 -4.78
C ALA A 94 -24.38 6.03 -3.80
N PRO A 95 -25.71 6.00 -3.62
CA PRO A 95 -26.38 6.81 -2.60
C PRO A 95 -25.91 6.43 -1.19
N ARG A 96 -25.75 7.41 -0.30
CA ARG A 96 -25.50 7.14 1.12
C ARG A 96 -26.80 6.61 1.72
N ALA A 97 -26.80 5.36 2.18
CA ALA A 97 -27.85 4.91 3.09
C ALA A 97 -27.85 5.89 4.26
N ALA A 98 -28.96 6.63 4.44
CA ALA A 98 -29.10 7.57 5.54
C ALA A 98 -28.82 6.81 6.83
N ALA A 99 -27.71 7.12 7.49
CA ALA A 99 -27.45 6.62 8.82
C ALA A 99 -28.63 7.11 9.67
N LYS A 100 -29.52 6.20 10.07
CA LYS A 100 -30.57 6.52 11.03
C LYS A 100 -29.83 7.17 12.21
N PRO A 101 -30.20 8.39 12.62
CA PRO A 101 -29.60 8.98 13.80
C PRO A 101 -29.84 7.98 14.93
N ALA A 102 -28.77 7.34 15.42
CA ALA A 102 -28.85 6.62 16.67
C ALA A 102 -29.31 7.65 17.69
N ALA A 103 -30.49 7.44 18.28
CA ALA A 103 -31.03 8.32 19.29
C ALA A 103 -29.92 8.58 20.31
N ARG A 104 -29.44 9.82 20.35
CA ARG A 104 -28.45 10.25 21.34
C ARG A 104 -29.07 9.96 22.70
N PRO A 105 -28.47 9.13 23.57
CA PRO A 105 -28.96 9.00 24.93
C PRO A 105 -28.96 10.40 25.52
N THR A 106 -30.12 10.87 25.97
CA THR A 106 -30.27 12.16 26.62
C THR A 106 -29.43 12.13 27.89
N ARG A 107 -28.18 12.59 27.79
CA ARG A 107 -27.31 12.71 28.95
C ARG A 107 -27.92 13.75 29.86
N PRO A 108 -28.27 13.43 31.12
CA PRO A 108 -28.77 14.42 32.06
C PRO A 108 -27.73 15.54 32.23
N PRO A 109 -28.17 16.80 32.43
CA PRO A 109 -27.26 17.92 32.60
C PRO A 109 -26.24 17.61 33.71
N ARG A 110 -24.96 17.76 33.37
CA ARG A 110 -23.87 17.60 34.34
C ARG A 110 -24.01 18.74 35.37
N PRO A 111 -24.03 18.45 36.68
CA PRO A 111 -24.07 19.49 37.70
C PRO A 111 -22.84 20.40 37.57
N PRO A 112 -22.97 21.71 37.84
CA PRO A 112 -21.86 22.63 37.79
C PRO A 112 -20.77 22.18 38.78
N ARG A 113 -19.51 22.28 38.36
CA ARG A 113 -18.37 21.99 39.24
C ARG A 113 -18.34 23.06 40.36
N PRO A 114 -18.13 22.67 41.63
CA PRO A 114 -17.89 23.64 42.69
C PRO A 114 -16.66 24.47 42.32
N VAL A 115 -16.82 25.79 42.34
CA VAL A 115 -15.70 26.73 42.27
C VAL A 115 -14.94 26.54 43.57
N GLN A 116 -13.71 26.04 43.49
CA GLN A 116 -12.79 26.06 44.62
C GLN A 116 -12.12 27.43 44.59
N ASP A 117 -12.57 28.34 45.45
CA ASP A 117 -11.87 29.58 45.73
C ASP A 117 -10.55 29.23 46.47
N HIS A 118 -9.45 29.88 46.06
CA HIS A 118 -8.17 29.94 46.76
C HIS A 118 -7.80 31.40 46.96
#